data_AF-A0A842WQH5-F1
#
_entry.id   AF-A0A842WQH5-F1
#
_cell.length_a   1.000
_cell.length_b   1.000
_cell.length_c   1.000
_cell.angle_alpha   90.00
_cell.angle_beta   90.00
_cell.angle_gamma   90.00
#
_symmetry.space_group_name_H-M   'P 1'
#
loop_
_entity.id
_entity.type
_entity.pdbx_description
1 polymer ?
#
loop_
_entity_poly.entity_id
_entity_poly.type
_entity_poly.pdbx_seq_one_letter_code
_entity_poly.pdbx_strand_id
1 'polypeptide(L)'
;MPTYNLGTLNIVSHDASKLTEAIGIPEHRFDDLVQLARSAWDYEDTISESIEYVAQRVTGSEAVLALIILGRIWEQNSDNK
;
A
#
# COMPACT_ATOMS: atom_id res chain seq x y z
N MET A 1 14.35 -13.69 -1.90
CA MET A 1 12.99 -13.22 -2.26
C MET A 1 12.60 -12.13 -1.29
N PRO A 2 12.14 -10.96 -1.75
CA PRO A 2 11.75 -9.88 -0.85
C PRO A 2 10.50 -10.30 -0.06
N THR A 3 10.49 -9.97 1.22
CA THR A 3 9.35 -10.16 2.12
C THR A 3 8.88 -8.77 2.50
N TYR A 4 7.64 -8.43 2.13
CA TYR A 4 7.07 -7.14 2.47
C TYR A 4 6.38 -7.26 3.81
N ASN A 5 7.00 -6.68 4.83
CA ASN A 5 6.42 -6.65 6.17
C ASN A 5 5.39 -5.52 6.23
N LEU A 6 4.11 -5.91 6.06
CA LEU A 6 2.93 -5.07 6.22
C LEU A 6 2.19 -5.48 7.50
N GLY A 7 2.94 -5.70 8.60
CA GLY A 7 2.37 -5.99 9.93
C GLY A 7 1.88 -7.42 10.08
N THR A 8 0.57 -7.62 10.29
CA THR A 8 -0.04 -8.97 10.41
C THR A 8 -0.21 -9.69 9.07
N LEU A 9 0.10 -9.03 7.95
CA LEU A 9 0.14 -9.64 6.63
C LEU A 9 1.59 -9.76 6.16
N ASN A 10 2.13 -10.97 6.19
CA ASN A 10 3.35 -11.29 5.45
C ASN A 10 2.97 -11.57 4.00
N ILE A 11 3.11 -10.57 3.12
CA ILE A 11 3.03 -10.83 1.68
C ILE A 11 4.39 -11.36 1.27
N VAL A 12 4.46 -12.68 1.11
CA VAL A 12 5.61 -13.33 0.46
C VAL A 12 5.55 -12.95 -1.02
N SER A 13 6.67 -12.79 -1.72
CA SER A 13 6.69 -12.31 -3.12
C SER A 13 5.72 -13.02 -4.07
N HIS A 14 5.43 -14.30 -3.81
CA HIS A 14 4.44 -15.09 -4.54
C HIS A 14 2.99 -14.58 -4.42
N ASP A 15 2.62 -13.96 -3.30
CA ASP A 15 1.29 -13.38 -3.09
C ASP A 15 1.17 -12.00 -3.73
N ALA A 16 2.26 -11.23 -3.81
CA ALA A 16 2.32 -9.97 -4.55
C ALA A 16 2.07 -10.19 -6.05
N SER A 17 2.78 -11.16 -6.65
CA SER A 17 2.61 -11.57 -8.05
C SER A 17 1.16 -11.96 -8.38
N LYS A 18 0.52 -12.78 -7.53
CA LYS A 18 -0.87 -13.19 -7.71
C LYS A 18 -1.85 -12.03 -7.58
N LEU A 19 -1.60 -11.13 -6.63
CA LEU A 19 -2.40 -9.93 -6.44
C LEU A 19 -2.29 -8.99 -7.65
N THR A 20 -1.08 -8.73 -8.12
CA THR A 20 -0.84 -7.86 -9.29
C THR A 20 -1.45 -8.44 -10.55
N GLU A 21 -1.36 -9.77 -10.75
CA GLU A 21 -2.02 -10.46 -11.85
C GLU A 21 -3.55 -10.34 -11.77
N ALA A 22 -4.14 -10.58 -10.59
CA ALA A 22 -5.60 -10.53 -10.40
C ALA A 22 -6.20 -9.15 -10.65
N ILE A 23 -5.46 -8.08 -10.34
CA ILE A 23 -5.93 -6.69 -10.52
C ILE A 23 -5.41 -6.03 -11.81
N GLY A 24 -4.65 -6.78 -12.62
CA GLY A 24 -4.17 -6.36 -13.92
C GLY A 24 -3.09 -5.28 -13.90
N ILE A 25 -2.25 -5.25 -12.87
CA ILE A 25 -1.10 -4.32 -12.79
C ILE A 25 0.22 -5.07 -12.96
N PRO A 26 1.27 -4.44 -13.51
CA PRO A 26 2.60 -5.04 -13.57
C PRO A 26 3.16 -5.35 -12.17
N GLU A 27 3.88 -6.46 -12.00
CA GLU A 27 4.46 -6.87 -10.71
C GLU A 27 5.34 -5.78 -10.06
N HIS A 28 6.16 -5.09 -10.85
CA HIS A 28 7.04 -4.03 -10.33
C HIS A 28 6.28 -2.86 -9.71
N ARG A 29 5.01 -2.65 -10.09
CA ARG A 29 4.17 -1.60 -9.52
C ARG A 29 3.80 -1.88 -8.07
N PHE A 30 3.84 -3.14 -7.64
CA PHE A 30 3.51 -3.48 -6.25
C PHE A 30 4.40 -2.72 -5.27
N ASP A 31 5.71 -2.70 -5.52
CA ASP A 31 6.68 -2.02 -4.67
C ASP A 31 6.49 -0.52 -4.68
N ASP A 32 6.20 0.05 -5.86
CA ASP A 32 5.87 1.47 -6.01
C ASP A 32 4.65 1.85 -5.16
N LEU A 33 3.61 1.01 -5.15
CA LEU A 33 2.38 1.27 -4.38
C LEU A 33 2.61 1.13 -2.88
N VAL A 34 3.46 0.19 -2.45
CA VAL A 34 3.87 0.08 -1.05
C VAL A 34 4.65 1.32 -0.61
N GLN A 35 5.59 1.79 -1.43
CA GLN A 35 6.34 3.02 -1.13
C GLN A 35 5.44 4.26 -1.15
N LEU A 36 4.47 4.32 -2.07
CA LEU A 36 3.50 5.39 -2.14
C LEU A 36 2.67 5.47 -0.86
N ALA A 37 2.14 4.34 -0.40
CA ALA A 37 1.32 4.27 0.81
C ALA A 37 2.12 4.62 2.08
N ARG A 38 3.41 4.21 2.16
CA ARG A 38 4.31 4.64 3.24
C ARG A 38 4.55 6.15 3.21
N SER A 39 4.83 6.70 2.04
CA SER A 39 5.04 8.14 1.88
C SER A 39 3.80 8.95 2.27
N ALA A 40 2.61 8.46 1.92
CA ALA A 40 1.35 9.09 2.29
C ALA A 40 1.12 9.10 3.81
N TRP A 41 1.54 8.04 4.50
CA TRP A 41 1.46 7.95 5.96
C TRP A 41 2.50 8.82 6.66
N ASP A 42 3.72 8.89 6.14
CA ASP A 42 4.84 9.61 6.76
C ASP A 42 4.77 11.13 6.52
N TYR A 43 4.19 11.57 5.40
CA TYR A 43 4.19 12.97 4.98
C TYR A 43 2.96 13.76 5.45
N GLU A 44 1.83 13.11 5.64
CA GLU A 44 0.55 13.77 5.93
C GLU A 44 0.16 13.63 7.41
N ASP A 45 -0.47 14.66 7.96
CA ASP A 45 -0.81 14.71 9.39
C ASP A 45 -2.09 13.93 9.72
N THR A 46 -2.98 13.78 8.73
CA THR A 46 -4.27 13.13 8.86
C THR A 46 -4.48 12.01 7.84
N ILE A 47 -5.33 11.04 8.20
CA ILE A 47 -5.74 9.97 7.26
C ILE A 47 -6.40 10.53 6.01
N SER A 48 -7.21 11.58 6.15
CA SER A 48 -7.85 12.24 5.00
C SER A 48 -6.83 12.78 4.01
N GLU A 49 -5.77 13.41 4.50
CA GLU A 49 -4.68 13.94 3.67
C GLU A 49 -3.87 12.79 3.05
N SER A 50 -3.58 11.70 3.79
CA SER A 50 -2.93 10.51 3.22
C SER A 50 -3.76 9.87 2.10
N ILE A 51 -5.09 9.84 2.23
CA ILE A 51 -5.99 9.33 1.18
C ILE A 51 -5.93 10.25 -0.05
N GLU A 52 -5.97 11.57 0.15
CA GLU A 52 -5.86 12.54 -0.93
C GLU A 52 -4.51 12.40 -1.66
N TYR A 53 -3.41 12.26 -0.90
CA TYR A 53 -2.07 12.06 -1.44
C TYR A 53 -1.99 10.86 -2.40
N VAL A 54 -2.61 9.74 -2.02
CA VAL A 54 -2.71 8.53 -2.87
C VAL A 54 -3.59 8.80 -4.09
N ALA A 55 -4.77 9.37 -3.89
CA ALA A 55 -5.75 9.61 -4.96
C ALA A 55 -5.24 10.58 -6.05
N GLN A 56 -4.33 11.50 -5.71
CA GLN A 56 -3.70 12.40 -6.68
C GLN A 56 -2.63 11.71 -7.56
N ARG A 57 -2.12 10.53 -7.17
CA ARG A 57 -0.95 9.89 -7.81
C ARG A 57 -1.27 8.60 -8.56
N VAL A 58 -2.32 7.89 -8.15
CA VAL A 58 -2.74 6.63 -8.77
C VAL A 58 -4.25 6.60 -8.94
N THR A 59 -4.72 5.82 -9.91
CA THR A 59 -6.15 5.68 -10.22
C THR A 59 -6.52 4.20 -10.41
N GLY A 60 -7.82 3.90 -10.52
CA GLY A 60 -8.32 2.56 -10.80
C GLY A 60 -7.85 1.52 -9.77
N SER A 61 -7.47 0.34 -10.25
CA SER A 61 -7.02 -0.78 -9.40
C SER A 61 -5.80 -0.46 -8.55
N GLU A 62 -4.89 0.40 -9.04
CA GLU A 62 -3.71 0.83 -8.30
C GLU A 62 -4.09 1.69 -7.09
N ALA A 63 -5.07 2.59 -7.25
CA ALA A 63 -5.58 3.39 -6.13
C ALA A 63 -6.25 2.52 -5.08
N VAL A 64 -7.06 1.53 -5.49
CA VAL A 64 -7.69 0.59 -4.55
C VAL A 64 -6.62 -0.17 -3.76
N LEU A 65 -5.61 -0.71 -4.43
CA LEU A 65 -4.55 -1.46 -3.75
C LEU A 65 -3.71 -0.55 -2.83
N ALA A 66 -3.34 0.65 -3.28
CA ALA A 66 -2.58 1.60 -2.45
C ALA A 66 -3.36 2.01 -1.19
N LEU A 67 -4.67 2.20 -1.28
CA LEU A 67 -5.52 2.49 -0.13
C LEU A 67 -5.65 1.30 0.83
N ILE A 68 -5.71 0.07 0.31
CA ILE A 68 -5.66 -1.14 1.15
C ILE A 68 -4.34 -1.21 1.91
N ILE A 69 -3.21 -0.99 1.22
CA ILE A 69 -1.88 -0.99 1.85
C ILE A 69 -1.79 0.12 2.91
N LEU A 70 -2.28 1.33 2.61
CA LEU A 70 -2.34 2.45 3.54
C LEU A 70 -3.15 2.11 4.80
N GLY A 71 -4.33 1.51 4.65
CA GLY A 71 -5.15 1.06 5.78
C GLY A 71 -4.42 0.06 6.67
N ARG A 72 -3.63 -0.85 6.09
CA ARG A 72 -2.81 -1.82 6.86
C ARG A 72 -1.66 -1.16 7.60
N ILE A 73 -1.03 -0.13 7.02
CA ILE A 73 0.00 0.67 7.69
C ILE A 73 -0.62 1.42 8.87
N TRP A 74 -1.80 1.99 8.67
CA TRP A 74 -2.52 2.70 9.73
C TRP A 74 -2.90 1.78 10.91
N GLU A 75 -3.44 0.59 10.64
CA GLU A 75 -3.76 -0.40 11.69
C GLU A 75 -2.52 -0.73 12.55
N GLN A 76 -1.36 -0.95 11.93
CA GLN A 76 -0.11 -1.25 12.66
C GLN A 76 0.36 -0.12 13.57
N ASN A 77 0.23 1.11 13.09
CA ASN A 77 0.74 2.27 13.81
C ASN A 77 -0.26 2.81 14.83
N SER A 78 -1.55 2.49 14.68
CA SER A 78 -2.60 2.86 15.65
C SER A 78 -2.48 2.11 16.98
N ASP A 79 -1.91 0.90 16.98
CA ASP A 79 -1.55 0.19 18.22
C ASP A 79 -0.31 0.78 18.92
N ASN A 80 0.41 1.71 18.27
CA ASN A 80 1.67 2.29 18.73
C ASN A 80 1.63 3.83 18.91
N LYS A 81 0.44 4.46 18.84
CA LYS A 81 0.27 5.92 18.98
C LYS A 81 -0.41 6.31 20.28
#